data_AF-A0A7T5EJ65-F1
#
_entry.id   AF-A0A7T5EJ65-F1
#
_cell.length_a   1.000
_cell.length_b   1.000
_cell.length_c   1.000
_cell.angle_alpha   90.00
_cell.angle_beta   90.00
_cell.angle_gamma   90.00
#
_symmetry.space_group_name_H-M   'P 1'
#
loop_
_entity.id
_entity.type
_entity.pdbx_description
1 polymer ?
#
loop_
_entity_poly.entity_id
_entity_poly.type
_entity_poly.pdbx_seq_one_letter_code
_entity_poly.pdbx_strand_id
1 'polypeptide(L)'
;MIQVLVALILGGTFTHLLLYNLGIKPVGAEVFAKLLLGLAWLVIGNYLPQLRSNYFLGIRTPWTLAHPEVWRKTHRISGPIWVIAGGLMILSAFLPFGRGSSWPMLILLLISAIIPVGYSYLVYRKVEESR
;
A
#
# COMPACT_ATOMS: atom_id res chain seq x y z
N MET A 1 7.39 7.94 -12.51
CA MET A 1 6.09 7.50 -11.95
C MET A 1 6.01 7.67 -10.43
N ILE A 2 6.91 7.08 -9.64
CA ILE A 2 6.86 7.21 -8.17
C ILE A 2 6.97 8.66 -7.68
N GLN A 3 7.82 9.48 -8.33
CA GLN A 3 7.94 10.91 -8.04
C GLN A 3 6.63 11.68 -8.30
N VAL A 4 5.92 11.34 -9.39
CA VAL A 4 4.62 11.93 -9.71
C VAL A 4 3.59 11.54 -8.65
N LEU A 5 3.57 10.28 -8.22
CA LEU A 5 2.69 9.82 -7.13
C LEU A 5 2.96 10.59 -5.83
N VAL A 6 4.23 10.72 -5.44
CA VAL A 6 4.63 11.47 -4.25
C VAL A 6 4.22 12.94 -4.36
N ALA A 7 4.46 13.57 -5.51
CA ALA A 7 4.05 14.96 -5.76
C ALA A 7 2.52 15.14 -5.67
N LEU A 8 1.73 14.20 -6.20
CA LEU A 8 0.28 14.24 -6.10
C LEU A 8 -0.21 14.07 -4.66
N ILE A 9 0.43 13.19 -3.89
CA ILE A 9 0.11 12.99 -2.46
C ILE A 9 0.39 14.28 -1.68
N LEU A 10 1.59 14.83 -1.81
CA LEU A 10 2.00 16.03 -1.09
C LEU A 10 1.23 17.27 -1.54
N GLY A 11 1.01 17.43 -2.84
CA GLY A 11 0.21 18.53 -3.38
C GLY A 11 -1.25 18.44 -2.95
N GLY A 12 -1.81 17.23 -2.95
CA GLY A 12 -3.17 16.97 -2.48
C GLY A 12 -3.35 17.30 -1.00
N THR A 13 -2.46 16.80 -0.12
CA THR A 13 -2.52 17.11 1.32
C THR A 13 -2.34 18.60 1.59
N PHE A 14 -1.41 19.25 0.90
CA PHE A 14 -1.17 20.68 1.04
C PHE A 14 -2.38 21.52 0.59
N THR A 15 -2.98 21.18 -0.55
CA THR A 15 -4.20 21.85 -1.04
C THR A 15 -5.36 21.67 -0.06
N HIS A 16 -5.53 20.46 0.48
CA HIS A 16 -6.56 20.17 1.48
C HIS A 16 -6.39 21.02 2.75
N LEU A 17 -5.14 21.15 3.23
CA LEU A 17 -4.77 21.98 4.36
C LEU A 17 -5.05 23.47 4.09
N LEU A 18 -4.70 23.97 2.91
CA LEU A 18 -4.96 25.36 2.54
C LEU A 18 -6.45 25.69 2.53
N LEU A 19 -7.27 24.84 1.92
CA LEU A 19 -8.72 25.01 1.88
C LEU A 19 -9.33 25.05 3.29
N TYR A 20 -8.88 24.15 4.17
CA TYR A 20 -9.30 24.14 5.58
C TYR A 20 -8.97 25.47 6.29
N ASN A 21 -7.76 26.00 6.10
CA ASN A 21 -7.34 27.29 6.69
C ASN A 21 -8.12 28.49 6.13
N LEU A 22 -8.61 28.40 4.89
CA LEU A 22 -9.46 29.42 4.27
C LEU A 22 -10.93 29.35 4.74
N GLY A 23 -11.26 28.46 5.68
CA GLY A 23 -12.62 28.27 6.19
C GLY A 23 -13.52 27.45 5.26
N ILE A 24 -13.01 27.03 4.10
CA ILE A 24 -13.69 26.08 3.21
C ILE A 24 -13.49 24.70 3.83
N LYS A 25 -14.51 24.20 4.55
CA LYS A 25 -14.49 22.84 5.10
C LYS A 25 -14.64 21.85 3.94
N PRO A 26 -13.56 21.21 3.46
CA PRO A 26 -13.66 20.28 2.35
C PRO A 26 -14.22 18.96 2.89
N VAL A 27 -14.08 17.89 2.12
CA VAL A 27 -14.32 16.53 2.59
C VAL A 27 -13.64 16.30 3.95
N GLY A 28 -14.30 15.64 4.90
CA GLY A 28 -13.71 15.40 6.23
C GLY A 28 -12.32 14.75 6.13
N ALA A 29 -11.39 15.15 7.01
CA ALA A 29 -10.00 14.71 6.98
C ALA A 29 -9.83 13.17 6.94
N GLU A 30 -10.71 12.43 7.62
CA GLU A 30 -10.74 10.97 7.60
C GLU A 30 -11.02 10.40 6.21
N VAL A 31 -12.03 10.94 5.52
CA VAL A 31 -12.41 10.51 4.17
C VAL A 31 -11.30 10.88 3.19
N PHE A 32 -10.75 12.08 3.31
CA PHE A 32 -9.61 12.52 2.50
C PHE A 32 -8.40 11.59 2.67
N ALA A 33 -8.04 11.25 3.90
CA ALA A 33 -6.94 10.33 4.19
C ALA A 33 -7.17 8.93 3.60
N LYS A 34 -8.40 8.39 3.72
CA LYS A 34 -8.76 7.08 3.16
C LYS A 34 -8.68 7.05 1.63
N LEU A 35 -9.15 8.11 0.97
CA LEU A 35 -9.05 8.24 -0.48
C LEU A 35 -7.59 8.32 -0.93
N LEU A 36 -6.79 9.15 -0.26
CA LEU A 36 -5.39 9.37 -0.61
C LEU A 36 -4.55 8.11 -0.41
N LEU A 37 -4.68 7.46 0.75
CA LEU A 37 -3.96 6.22 1.06
C LEU A 37 -4.42 5.06 0.17
N GLY A 38 -5.72 4.94 -0.07
CA GLY A 38 -6.26 3.90 -0.95
C GLY A 38 -5.75 4.04 -2.38
N LEU A 39 -5.70 5.27 -2.91
CA LEU A 39 -5.12 5.54 -4.23
C LEU A 39 -3.62 5.22 -4.27
N ALA A 40 -2.88 5.58 -3.22
CA ALA A 40 -1.47 5.22 -3.12
C ALA A 40 -1.27 3.70 -3.13
N TRP A 41 -2.09 2.95 -2.40
CA TRP A 41 -2.05 1.47 -2.37
C TRP A 41 -2.38 0.85 -3.72
N LEU A 42 -3.35 1.40 -4.47
CA LEU A 42 -3.68 0.97 -5.83
C LEU A 42 -2.48 1.13 -6.78
N VAL A 43 -1.85 2.31 -6.75
CA VAL A 43 -0.73 2.61 -7.66
C VAL A 43 0.52 1.79 -7.29
N ILE A 44 0.87 1.73 -6.01
CA ILE A 44 2.03 0.96 -5.54
C ILE A 44 1.79 -0.54 -5.74
N GLY A 45 0.59 -1.02 -5.45
CA GLY A 45 0.20 -2.41 -5.66
C GLY A 45 0.34 -2.85 -7.11
N ASN A 46 -0.07 -2.01 -8.07
CA ASN A 46 0.12 -2.30 -9.49
C ASN A 46 1.61 -2.36 -9.88
N TYR A 47 2.45 -1.53 -9.25
CA TYR A 47 3.88 -1.46 -9.56
C TYR A 47 4.74 -2.55 -8.88
N LEU A 48 4.30 -3.09 -7.74
CA LEU A 48 5.05 -4.08 -6.95
C LEU A 48 5.59 -5.26 -7.79
N PRO A 49 4.79 -5.95 -8.63
CA PRO A 49 5.25 -7.09 -9.42
C PRO A 49 6.33 -6.76 -10.47
N GLN A 50 6.43 -5.48 -10.87
CA GLN A 50 7.37 -5.01 -11.88
C GLN A 50 8.72 -4.62 -11.29
N LEU A 51 8.82 -4.47 -9.97
CA LEU A 51 10.05 -4.12 -9.28
C LEU A 51 11.08 -5.26 -9.41
N ARG A 52 12.25 -4.93 -9.95
CA ARG A 52 13.43 -5.79 -9.87
C ARG A 52 13.99 -5.74 -8.45
N SER A 53 14.65 -6.82 -8.03
CA SER A 53 15.35 -6.86 -6.74
C SER A 53 16.32 -5.69 -6.64
N ASN A 54 16.14 -4.90 -5.58
CA ASN A 54 16.95 -3.73 -5.32
C ASN A 54 16.98 -3.46 -3.80
N TYR A 55 17.97 -2.71 -3.36
CA TYR A 55 18.18 -2.45 -1.93
C TYR A 55 17.28 -1.35 -1.37
N PHE A 56 16.54 -0.61 -2.20
CA PHE A 56 15.86 0.63 -1.79
C PHE A 56 14.33 0.51 -1.68
N LEU A 57 13.68 -0.27 -2.54
CA LEU A 57 12.22 -0.33 -2.74
C LEU A 57 11.72 -1.78 -2.82
N GLY A 58 10.68 -2.08 -2.05
CA GLY A 58 10.02 -3.39 -2.03
C GLY A 58 9.99 -4.04 -0.65
N ILE A 59 9.55 -5.30 -0.59
CA ILE A 59 9.53 -6.12 0.62
C ILE A 59 10.92 -6.73 0.80
N ARG A 60 11.69 -6.16 1.73
CA ARG A 60 13.11 -6.46 1.94
C ARG A 60 13.31 -7.30 3.20
N THR A 61 13.11 -8.60 3.07
CA THR A 61 13.57 -9.59 4.05
C THR A 61 14.93 -10.14 3.64
N PRO A 62 15.76 -10.65 4.58
CA PRO A 62 17.09 -11.19 4.26
C PRO A 62 17.08 -12.20 3.10
N TRP A 63 16.06 -13.05 3.04
CA TRP A 63 15.89 -14.06 1.99
C TRP A 63 15.41 -13.50 0.65
N THR A 64 14.55 -12.47 0.62
CA THR A 64 14.13 -11.84 -0.65
C THR A 64 15.28 -11.12 -1.35
N LEU A 65 16.24 -10.59 -0.59
CA LEU A 65 17.45 -9.98 -1.14
C LEU A 65 18.46 -11.02 -1.63
N ALA A 66 18.54 -12.18 -0.96
CA ALA A 66 19.43 -13.27 -1.34
C ALA A 66 18.98 -13.99 -2.63
N HIS A 67 17.67 -14.13 -2.85
CA HIS A 67 17.13 -14.90 -3.97
C HIS A 67 16.16 -14.10 -4.86
N PRO A 68 16.55 -13.81 -6.12
CA PRO A 68 15.68 -13.13 -7.09
C PRO A 68 14.36 -13.86 -7.36
N GLU A 69 14.34 -15.19 -7.21
CA GLU A 69 13.13 -15.99 -7.37
C GLU A 69 12.12 -15.72 -6.23
N VAL A 70 12.61 -15.69 -4.99
CA VAL A 70 11.79 -15.38 -3.80
C VAL A 70 11.26 -13.95 -3.91
N TRP A 71 12.11 -13.01 -4.32
CA TRP A 71 11.70 -11.64 -4.63
C TRP A 71 10.52 -11.58 -5.61
N ARG A 72 10.64 -12.21 -6.79
CA ARG A 72 9.63 -12.16 -7.85
C ARG A 72 8.31 -12.78 -7.40
N LYS A 73 8.35 -13.93 -6.70
CA LYS A 73 7.16 -14.60 -6.19
C LYS A 73 6.44 -13.75 -5.14
N THR A 74 7.17 -13.18 -4.18
CA THR A 74 6.60 -12.29 -3.15
C THR A 74 6.00 -11.03 -3.75
N HIS A 75 6.69 -10.35 -4.66
CA HIS A 75 6.19 -9.10 -5.23
C HIS A 75 4.98 -9.31 -6.17
N ARG A 76 4.92 -10.46 -6.85
CA ARG A 76 3.78 -10.84 -7.70
C ARG A 76 2.49 -11.08 -6.91
N ILE A 77 2.57 -11.70 -5.72
CA ILE A 77 1.38 -11.87 -4.86
C ILE A 77 1.02 -10.57 -4.13
N SER A 78 2.03 -9.77 -3.75
CA SER A 78 1.83 -8.53 -3.00
C SER A 78 1.04 -7.50 -3.80
N GLY A 79 1.26 -7.44 -5.13
CA GLY A 79 0.61 -6.46 -5.98
C GLY A 79 -0.93 -6.50 -5.90
N PRO A 80 -1.58 -7.64 -6.25
CA PRO A 80 -3.03 -7.78 -6.12
C PRO A 80 -3.55 -7.54 -4.70
N ILE A 81 -2.83 -8.00 -3.66
CA ILE A 81 -3.22 -7.77 -2.26
C ILE A 81 -3.29 -6.28 -1.95
N TRP A 82 -2.27 -5.52 -2.36
CA TRP A 82 -2.22 -4.07 -2.16
C TRP A 82 -3.29 -3.35 -2.97
N VAL A 83 -3.54 -3.78 -4.21
CA VAL A 83 -4.62 -3.22 -5.05
C VAL A 83 -6.00 -3.44 -4.39
N ILE A 84 -6.29 -4.66 -3.93
CA ILE A 84 -7.55 -4.98 -3.26
C ILE A 84 -7.69 -4.19 -1.96
N ALA A 85 -6.64 -4.12 -1.15
CA ALA A 85 -6.65 -3.34 0.09
C ALA A 85 -6.90 -1.85 -0.18
N GLY A 86 -6.26 -1.26 -1.20
CA GLY A 86 -6.48 0.13 -1.59
C GLY A 86 -7.91 0.40 -2.07
N GLY A 87 -8.48 -0.51 -2.87
CA GLY A 87 -9.88 -0.44 -3.28
C GLY A 87 -10.85 -0.49 -2.09
N LEU A 88 -10.62 -1.40 -1.14
CA LEU A 88 -11.42 -1.51 0.08
C LEU A 88 -11.31 -0.27 0.97
N MET A 89 -10.13 0.37 1.05
CA MET A 89 -9.97 1.63 1.77
C MET A 89 -10.82 2.75 1.16
N ILE A 90 -10.81 2.88 -0.17
CA ILE A 90 -11.63 3.87 -0.88
C ILE A 90 -13.11 3.59 -0.64
N LEU A 91 -13.55 2.34 -0.79
CA LEU A 91 -14.95 1.94 -0.55
C LEU A 91 -15.37 2.24 0.90
N SER A 92 -14.49 1.99 1.86
CA SER A 92 -14.75 2.29 3.27
C SER A 92 -15.03 3.78 3.53
N ALA A 93 -14.46 4.68 2.73
CA ALA A 93 -14.65 6.12 2.88
C ALA A 93 -16.09 6.58 2.58
N PHE A 94 -16.84 5.80 1.79
CA PHE A 94 -18.23 6.09 1.41
C PHE A 94 -19.26 5.36 2.28
N LEU A 95 -18.85 4.30 2.99
CA LEU A 95 -19.73 3.48 3.82
C LEU A 95 -19.96 4.12 5.20
N PRO A 96 -21.17 4.00 5.79
CA PRO A 96 -21.49 4.58 7.10
C PRO A 96 -20.56 4.09 8.22
N PHE A 97 -20.25 2.78 8.22
CA PHE A 97 -19.34 2.16 9.17
C PHE A 97 -17.90 2.68 9.06
N GLY A 98 -17.51 3.16 7.88
CA GLY A 98 -16.19 3.72 7.63
C GLY A 98 -16.14 5.25 7.69
N ARG A 99 -17.18 5.96 8.13
CA ARG A 99 -17.15 7.43 8.26
C ARG A 99 -16.84 7.95 9.68
N GLY A 100 -16.69 7.05 10.65
CA GLY A 100 -16.38 7.43 12.03
C GLY A 100 -15.39 6.47 12.72
N SER A 101 -14.68 5.65 11.95
CA SER A 101 -13.70 4.71 12.49
C SER A 101 -12.56 4.52 11.50
N SER A 102 -11.35 4.78 11.99
CA SER A 102 -10.11 4.57 11.24
C SER A 102 -9.59 3.13 11.33
N TRP A 103 -10.19 2.29 12.18
CA TRP A 103 -9.76 0.91 12.40
C TRP A 103 -9.78 0.03 11.14
N PRO A 104 -10.81 0.08 10.27
CA PRO A 104 -10.83 -0.72 9.04
C PRO A 104 -9.63 -0.41 8.13
N MET A 105 -9.25 0.86 8.04
CA MET A 105 -8.08 1.28 7.27
C MET A 105 -6.78 0.70 7.87
N LEU A 106 -6.61 0.80 9.19
CA LEU A 106 -5.44 0.24 9.88
C LEU A 106 -5.33 -1.27 9.69
N ILE A 107 -6.45 -1.99 9.78
CA ILE A 107 -6.50 -3.44 9.56
C ILE A 107 -6.07 -3.77 8.13
N LEU A 108 -6.61 -3.08 7.13
CA LEU A 108 -6.24 -3.30 5.73
C LEU A 108 -4.75 -3.01 5.46
N LEU A 109 -4.21 -1.94 6.06
CA LEU A 109 -2.77 -1.63 5.99
C LEU A 109 -1.94 -2.78 6.57
N LEU A 110 -2.24 -3.20 7.79
CA LEU A 110 -1.50 -4.27 8.47
C LEU A 110 -1.57 -5.59 7.71
N ILE A 111 -2.77 -5.99 7.26
CA ILE A 111 -2.95 -7.22 6.48
C ILE A 111 -2.13 -7.17 5.19
N SER A 112 -2.18 -6.05 4.46
CA SER A 112 -1.45 -5.89 3.20
C SER A 112 0.07 -5.89 3.37
N ALA A 113 0.58 -5.54 4.55
CA ALA A 113 2.01 -5.57 4.87
C ALA A 113 2.46 -6.93 5.43
N ILE A 114 1.68 -7.51 6.35
CA ILE A 114 2.03 -8.73 7.08
C ILE A 114 1.92 -9.96 6.16
N ILE A 115 0.87 -10.06 5.34
CA ILE A 115 0.67 -11.24 4.46
C ILE A 115 1.88 -11.44 3.54
N PRO A 116 2.36 -10.44 2.79
CA PRO A 116 3.53 -10.61 1.95
C PRO A 116 4.81 -10.99 2.70
N VAL A 117 5.02 -10.43 3.89
CA VAL A 117 6.19 -10.76 4.73
C VAL A 117 6.12 -12.23 5.15
N GLY A 118 4.98 -12.70 5.65
CA GLY A 118 4.78 -14.11 5.99
C GLY A 118 4.94 -15.03 4.77
N TYR A 119 4.35 -14.66 3.63
CA TYR A 119 4.48 -15.40 2.38
C TYR A 119 5.93 -15.48 1.90
N SER A 120 6.71 -14.41 2.06
CA SER A 120 8.11 -14.40 1.68
C SER A 120 8.92 -15.47 2.43
N TYR A 121 8.64 -15.71 3.71
CA TYR A 121 9.29 -16.75 4.50
C TYR A 121 8.92 -18.15 4.03
N LEU A 122 7.63 -18.38 3.72
CA LEU A 122 7.17 -19.68 3.18
C LEU A 122 7.83 -20.00 1.83
N VAL A 123 7.94 -19.00 0.95
CA VAL A 123 8.60 -19.18 -0.35
C VAL A 123 10.09 -19.44 -0.16
N TYR A 124 10.75 -18.72 0.74
CA TYR A 124 12.15 -18.97 1.07
C TYR A 124 12.38 -20.41 1.53
N ARG A 125 11.60 -20.89 2.51
CA ARG A 125 11.75 -22.25 3.02
C ARG A 125 11.59 -23.31 1.92
N LYS A 126 10.63 -23.10 1.02
CA LYS A 126 10.40 -24.01 -0.11
C LYS A 126 11.55 -24.01 -1.13
N VAL A 127 12.21 -22.87 -1.33
CA VAL A 127 13.38 -22.77 -2.22
C VAL A 127 14.59 -23.46 -1.58
N GLU A 128 14.77 -23.30 -0.27
CA GLU A 128 15.88 -23.94 0.47
C GLU A 128 15.71 -25.46 0.55
N GLU A 129 14.49 -25.97 0.81
CA GLU A 129 14.18 -27.41 0.83
C GLU A 129 14.37 -28.08 -0.55
N SER A 130 14.34 -27.32 -1.64
CA SER A 130 14.50 -27.84 -3.01
C SER A 130 15.94 -27.85 -3.51
N ARG A 131 16.90 -27.40 -2.69
CA ARG A 131 18.31 -27.24 -3.03
C ARG A 131 19.16 -28.36 -2.45
#